data_AF-A0A812UNX1-F1
#
_entry.id   AF-A0A812UNX1-F1
#
_cell.length_a   1.000
_cell.length_b   1.000
_cell.length_c   1.000
_cell.angle_alpha   90.00
_cell.angle_beta   90.00
_cell.angle_gamma   90.00
#
_symmetry.space_group_name_H-M   'P 1'
#
loop_
_entity.id
_entity.type
_entity.pdbx_description
1 polymer ?
#
loop_
_entity_poly.entity_id
_entity_poly.type
_entity_poly.pdbx_seq_one_letter_code
_entity_poly.pdbx_strand_id
1 'polypeptide(L)'
;GFGWSAGSWHHHDHVVTVVHHYKHYNCHAGLSNWYHGWSKVKKSWCCEHDHLGCPGDAHGQWHAHTVVHTVVGHAAGEGGYDCDAGYSNWEHGWSYHKKIYCCHTEHKGCQPYHCHHDKDQMDSWPHEKREYCCGHFQVGCAATTLSPLGCDA
;
A
#
# COMPACT_ATOMS: atom_id res chain seq x y z
N GLY A 1 11.58 -4.56 -72.90
CA GLY A 1 11.78 -3.49 -71.91
C GLY A 1 10.43 -3.08 -71.36
N PHE A 2 10.36 -2.71 -70.09
CA PHE A 2 9.14 -2.24 -69.44
C PHE A 2 9.43 -0.88 -68.80
N GLY A 3 8.75 0.16 -69.30
CA GLY A 3 8.87 1.52 -68.80
C GLY A 3 8.01 1.71 -67.56
N TRP A 4 8.52 2.49 -66.60
CA TRP A 4 7.85 2.77 -65.33
C TRP A 4 7.24 4.17 -65.41
N SER A 5 5.91 4.25 -65.48
CA SER A 5 5.20 5.54 -65.50
C SER A 5 5.28 6.23 -64.14
N ALA A 6 5.68 7.50 -64.14
CA ALA A 6 5.77 8.29 -62.92
C ALA A 6 4.38 8.60 -62.35
N GLY A 7 4.08 8.06 -61.17
CA GLY A 7 2.91 8.45 -60.38
C GLY A 7 3.24 9.65 -59.48
N SER A 8 2.40 10.69 -59.53
CA SER A 8 2.49 11.81 -58.59
C SER A 8 2.12 11.37 -57.17
N TRP A 9 3.04 11.51 -56.23
CA TRP A 9 2.77 11.29 -54.81
C TRP A 9 2.11 12.54 -54.22
N HIS A 10 0.81 12.49 -53.98
CA HIS A 10 0.13 13.50 -53.17
C HIS A 10 0.36 13.20 -51.69
N HIS A 11 1.12 14.07 -51.02
CA HIS A 11 1.17 14.08 -49.56
C HIS A 11 -0.21 14.52 -49.03
N HIS A 12 -0.94 13.58 -48.43
CA HIS A 12 -2.12 13.91 -47.66
C HIS A 12 -1.66 14.36 -46.27
N ASP A 13 -1.86 15.63 -45.95
CA ASP A 13 -1.50 16.18 -44.64
C ASP A 13 -2.49 15.62 -43.59
N HIS A 14 -2.06 14.57 -42.90
CA HIS A 14 -2.83 14.00 -41.81
C HIS A 14 -2.73 14.94 -40.61
N VAL A 15 -3.76 15.78 -40.43
CA VAL A 15 -4.06 16.37 -39.13
C VAL A 15 -4.18 15.25 -38.10
N VAL A 16 -3.11 15.06 -37.32
CA VAL A 16 -3.09 14.14 -36.18
C VAL A 16 -3.94 14.75 -35.08
N THR A 17 -5.26 14.61 -35.22
CA THR A 17 -6.16 14.77 -34.08
C THR A 17 -5.74 13.75 -33.05
N VAL A 18 -5.22 14.21 -31.91
CA VAL A 18 -4.90 13.34 -30.79
C VAL A 18 -6.23 12.86 -30.22
N VAL A 19 -6.76 11.77 -30.78
CA VAL A 19 -7.79 10.97 -30.15
C VAL A 19 -7.19 10.42 -28.87
N HIS A 20 -7.37 11.16 -27.78
CA HIS A 20 -7.23 10.61 -26.44
C HIS A 20 -8.24 9.47 -26.35
N HIS A 21 -7.76 8.23 -26.47
CA HIS A 21 -8.52 7.01 -26.20
C HIS A 21 -8.82 6.97 -24.69
N TYR A 22 -9.73 7.84 -24.24
CA TYR A 22 -10.28 7.84 -22.90
C TYR A 22 -11.11 6.57 -22.75
N LYS A 23 -10.44 5.54 -22.22
CA LYS A 23 -11.00 4.22 -22.04
C LYS A 23 -12.01 4.27 -20.91
N HIS A 24 -13.27 4.53 -21.24
CA HIS A 24 -14.39 4.40 -20.29
C HIS A 24 -14.31 3.04 -19.59
N TYR A 25 -14.22 3.05 -18.26
CA TYR A 25 -14.19 1.83 -17.48
C TYR A 25 -15.59 1.51 -16.96
N ASN A 26 -16.10 0.32 -17.23
CA ASN A 26 -17.32 -0.13 -16.58
C ASN A 26 -17.01 -0.53 -15.14
N CYS A 27 -17.34 0.33 -14.19
CA CYS A 27 -17.05 0.17 -12.76
C CYS A 27 -17.94 -0.83 -12.02
N HIS A 28 -18.98 -1.34 -12.67
CA HIS A 28 -19.80 -2.44 -12.15
C HIS A 28 -19.24 -3.81 -12.58
N ALA A 29 -18.56 -3.88 -13.73
CA ALA A 29 -17.99 -5.11 -14.26
C ALA A 29 -16.88 -5.67 -13.34
N GLY A 30 -17.17 -6.78 -12.67
CA GLY A 30 -16.24 -7.43 -11.72
C GLY A 30 -16.02 -6.64 -10.43
N LEU A 31 -16.97 -5.80 -10.01
CA LEU A 31 -16.88 -5.01 -8.79
C LEU A 31 -16.70 -5.89 -7.53
N SER A 32 -17.37 -7.04 -7.46
CA SER A 32 -17.28 -7.97 -6.33
C SER A 32 -15.88 -8.51 -6.02
N ASN A 33 -14.96 -8.44 -6.99
CA ASN A 33 -13.54 -8.76 -6.82
C ASN A 33 -12.66 -7.62 -7.36
N TRP A 34 -13.08 -6.36 -7.20
CA TRP A 34 -12.37 -5.21 -7.76
C TRP A 34 -10.91 -5.14 -7.28
N TYR A 35 -10.66 -5.52 -6.03
CA TYR A 35 -9.34 -5.42 -5.41
C TYR A 35 -8.29 -6.32 -6.07
N HIS A 36 -8.65 -7.53 -6.53
CA HIS A 36 -7.71 -8.39 -7.26
C HIS A 36 -7.93 -8.37 -8.79
N GLY A 37 -9.15 -8.13 -9.26
CA GLY A 37 -9.53 -8.23 -10.67
C GLY A 37 -9.37 -6.95 -11.49
N TRP A 38 -9.25 -5.77 -10.87
CA TRP A 38 -9.12 -4.52 -11.63
C TRP A 38 -7.66 -4.07 -11.78
N SER A 39 -7.34 -3.53 -12.96
CA SER A 39 -6.08 -2.82 -13.17
C SER A 39 -6.02 -1.54 -12.33
N LYS A 40 -4.80 -1.09 -11.99
CA LYS A 40 -4.58 0.14 -11.22
C LYS A 40 -5.31 1.36 -11.81
N VAL A 41 -5.29 1.49 -13.13
CA VAL A 41 -5.96 2.59 -13.85
C VAL A 41 -7.49 2.51 -13.72
N LYS A 42 -8.07 1.30 -13.82
CA LYS A 42 -9.51 1.10 -13.59
C LYS A 42 -9.91 1.50 -12.17
N LYS A 43 -9.14 1.09 -11.16
CA LYS A 43 -9.39 1.45 -9.75
C LYS A 43 -9.38 2.96 -9.53
N SER A 44 -8.33 3.64 -10.02
CA SER A 44 -8.22 5.11 -9.91
C SER A 44 -9.42 5.80 -10.54
N TRP A 45 -9.76 5.43 -11.78
CA TRP A 45 -10.85 6.04 -12.54
C TRP A 45 -12.22 5.80 -11.90
N CYS A 46 -12.52 4.56 -11.52
CA CYS A 46 -13.78 4.20 -10.88
C CYS A 46 -13.94 4.82 -9.49
N CYS A 47 -12.85 5.00 -8.75
CA CYS A 47 -12.86 5.69 -7.47
C CYS A 47 -13.13 7.20 -7.64
N GLU A 48 -12.52 7.82 -8.65
CA GLU A 48 -12.64 9.26 -8.91
C GLU A 48 -14.01 9.65 -9.50
N HIS A 49 -14.62 8.82 -10.33
CA HIS A 49 -15.83 9.18 -11.09
C HIS A 49 -17.13 8.47 -10.63
N ASP A 50 -17.05 7.21 -10.17
CA ASP A 50 -18.20 6.43 -9.69
C ASP A 50 -18.15 6.17 -8.17
N HIS A 51 -17.06 6.55 -7.49
CA HIS A 51 -16.75 6.20 -6.09
C HIS A 51 -16.81 4.69 -5.80
N LEU A 52 -16.44 3.87 -6.81
CA LEU A 52 -16.41 2.42 -6.74
C LEU A 52 -14.98 1.89 -6.79
N GLY A 53 -14.65 0.96 -5.89
CA GLY A 53 -13.34 0.31 -5.85
C GLY A 53 -12.18 1.23 -5.44
N CYS A 54 -12.45 2.13 -4.49
CA CYS A 54 -11.45 3.00 -3.88
C CYS A 54 -10.52 2.22 -2.91
N PRO A 55 -9.23 2.60 -2.81
CA PRO A 55 -8.30 2.01 -1.85
C PRO A 55 -8.69 2.40 -0.40
N GLY A 56 -9.42 1.49 0.26
CA GLY A 56 -10.04 1.68 1.58
C GLY A 56 -11.39 0.97 1.63
N ASP A 57 -12.13 1.00 0.53
CA ASP A 57 -13.50 0.49 0.38
C ASP A 57 -13.55 -0.99 -0.03
N ALA A 58 -12.91 -1.84 0.77
CA ALA A 58 -12.97 -3.29 0.62
C ALA A 58 -14.31 -3.87 1.16
N HIS A 59 -15.43 -3.47 0.53
CA HIS A 59 -16.72 -4.16 0.50
C HIS A 59 -17.29 -4.76 1.81
N GLY A 60 -17.60 -3.88 2.76
CA GLY A 60 -18.93 -3.75 3.38
C GLY A 60 -19.68 -4.93 4.01
N GLN A 61 -20.08 -4.73 5.27
CA GLN A 61 -21.48 -4.91 5.65
C GLN A 61 -21.95 -3.72 6.51
N TRP A 62 -23.17 -3.26 6.24
CA TRP A 62 -23.99 -2.17 6.82
C TRP A 62 -23.71 -1.76 8.29
N HIS A 63 -23.98 -0.52 8.75
CA HIS A 63 -25.17 0.29 8.48
C HIS A 63 -24.95 1.81 8.53
N ALA A 64 -25.63 2.54 7.65
CA ALA A 64 -26.06 3.90 7.96
C ALA A 64 -27.28 3.84 8.90
N HIS A 65 -27.12 4.41 10.10
CA HIS A 65 -28.17 4.88 11.02
C HIS A 65 -29.09 3.85 11.72
N THR A 66 -29.31 4.09 13.02
CA THR A 66 -30.35 3.53 13.93
C THR A 66 -29.95 2.34 14.81
N VAL A 67 -29.58 2.66 16.06
CA VAL A 67 -29.53 1.85 17.32
C VAL A 67 -29.73 0.33 17.27
N VAL A 68 -28.78 -0.42 17.85
CA VAL A 68 -28.83 -0.84 19.28
C VAL A 68 -27.45 -1.28 19.81
N HIS A 69 -27.19 -1.00 21.09
CA HIS A 69 -26.11 -1.66 21.85
C HIS A 69 -26.46 -3.14 22.07
N THR A 70 -25.59 -4.07 21.64
CA THR A 70 -25.05 -5.11 22.55
C THR A 70 -23.86 -5.86 21.92
N VAL A 71 -22.82 -5.99 22.76
CA VAL A 71 -21.61 -6.81 22.67
C VAL A 71 -21.56 -8.00 21.68
N VAL A 72 -20.49 -8.06 20.86
CA VAL A 72 -19.38 -9.04 20.97
C VAL A 72 -18.31 -8.77 19.89
N GLY A 73 -17.04 -8.68 20.29
CA GLY A 73 -15.89 -9.18 19.51
C GLY A 73 -15.36 -8.39 18.30
N HIS A 74 -14.53 -7.37 18.55
CA HIS A 74 -13.40 -6.93 17.68
C HIS A 74 -13.65 -6.76 16.16
N ALA A 75 -14.41 -5.74 15.79
CA ALA A 75 -14.18 -5.04 14.53
C ALA A 75 -12.98 -4.08 14.69
N ALA A 76 -12.05 -4.08 13.73
CA ALA A 76 -11.00 -3.06 13.63
C ALA A 76 -11.60 -1.78 13.00
N GLY A 77 -12.45 -1.10 13.78
CA GLY A 77 -12.96 0.23 13.45
C GLY A 77 -12.05 1.34 13.97
N GLU A 78 -12.22 2.53 13.42
CA GLU A 78 -11.53 3.74 13.86
C GLU A 78 -11.86 4.05 15.33
N GLY A 79 -10.84 3.99 16.17
CA GLY A 79 -10.90 4.28 17.59
C GLY A 79 -9.48 4.27 18.15
N GLY A 80 -9.11 5.31 18.89
CA GLY A 80 -7.74 5.46 19.41
C GLY A 80 -7.30 4.23 20.21
N TYR A 81 -6.01 3.89 20.15
CA TYR A 81 -5.50 2.77 20.93
C TYR A 81 -5.59 3.11 22.42
N ASP A 82 -6.42 2.37 23.17
CA ASP A 82 -6.42 2.39 24.63
C ASP A 82 -5.06 1.89 25.14
N CYS A 83 -4.21 2.79 25.63
CA CYS A 83 -2.85 2.47 26.04
C CYS A 83 -2.74 1.86 27.45
N ASP A 84 -3.84 1.66 28.16
CA ASP A 84 -3.89 0.94 29.43
C ASP A 84 -4.38 -0.51 29.23
N ALA A 85 -5.24 -0.76 28.24
CA ALA A 85 -5.74 -2.10 27.91
C ALA A 85 -4.60 -3.10 27.61
N GLY A 86 -4.40 -4.06 28.52
CA GLY A 86 -3.36 -5.07 28.43
C GLY A 86 -1.94 -4.54 28.63
N TYR A 87 -1.76 -3.35 29.22
CA TYR A 87 -0.43 -2.75 29.45
C TYR A 87 0.51 -3.68 30.24
N SER A 88 0.00 -4.48 31.18
CA SER A 88 0.81 -5.44 31.96
C SER A 88 1.53 -6.50 31.13
N ASN A 89 1.10 -6.77 29.90
CA ASN A 89 1.78 -7.65 28.94
C ASN A 89 1.95 -6.95 27.58
N TRP A 90 2.21 -5.64 27.58
CA TRP A 90 2.28 -4.84 26.34
C TRP A 90 3.30 -5.39 25.34
N GLU A 91 4.44 -5.92 25.81
CA GLU A 91 5.53 -6.39 24.97
C GLU A 91 5.12 -7.56 24.06
N HIS A 92 4.27 -8.46 24.52
CA HIS A 92 3.84 -9.63 23.75
C HIS A 92 2.36 -9.53 23.29
N GLY A 93 1.53 -8.84 24.07
CA GLY A 93 0.08 -8.74 23.85
C GLY A 93 -0.37 -7.54 23.01
N TRP A 94 0.44 -6.49 22.84
CA TRP A 94 0.06 -5.38 21.96
C TRP A 94 0.46 -5.63 20.51
N SER A 95 -0.45 -5.28 19.61
CA SER A 95 -0.14 -5.17 18.18
C SER A 95 0.94 -4.12 17.93
N TYR A 96 1.69 -4.28 16.84
CA TYR A 96 2.80 -3.39 16.50
C TYR A 96 2.37 -1.90 16.44
N HIS A 97 1.25 -1.61 15.77
CA HIS A 97 0.72 -0.26 15.64
C HIS A 97 0.27 0.35 16.98
N LYS A 98 -0.24 -0.48 17.91
CA LYS A 98 -0.58 -0.04 19.27
C LYS A 98 0.66 0.44 20.03
N LYS A 99 1.78 -0.30 19.95
CA LYS A 99 3.06 0.08 20.57
C LYS A 99 3.59 1.42 20.04
N ILE A 100 3.54 1.64 18.72
CA ILE A 100 3.96 2.93 18.14
C ILE A 100 3.08 4.06 18.66
N TYR A 101 1.76 3.93 18.53
CA TYR A 101 0.82 4.97 18.90
C TYR A 101 0.97 5.34 20.38
N CYS A 102 0.88 4.35 21.27
CA CYS A 102 0.95 4.57 22.71
C CYS A 102 2.30 5.10 23.19
N CYS A 103 3.41 4.77 22.51
CA CYS A 103 4.70 5.38 22.80
C CYS A 103 4.76 6.85 22.35
N HIS A 104 4.14 7.20 21.21
CA HIS A 104 4.11 8.56 20.69
C HIS A 104 3.11 9.48 21.43
N THR A 105 1.94 8.96 21.84
CA THR A 105 0.87 9.76 22.47
C THR A 105 0.94 9.80 23.98
N GLU A 106 1.34 8.70 24.63
CA GLU A 106 1.31 8.54 26.09
C GLU A 106 2.64 8.07 26.70
N HIS A 107 3.68 7.87 25.88
CA HIS A 107 4.97 7.30 26.27
C HIS A 107 4.87 5.92 26.96
N LYS A 108 3.80 5.17 26.69
CA LYS A 108 3.55 3.81 27.18
C LYS A 108 3.97 2.78 26.15
N GLY A 109 4.70 1.75 26.58
CA GLY A 109 5.10 0.62 25.72
C GLY A 109 6.14 0.99 24.64
N CYS A 110 7.00 1.96 24.94
CA CYS A 110 8.15 2.29 24.10
C CYS A 110 9.18 1.15 24.11
N GLN A 111 9.62 0.72 22.92
CA GLN A 111 10.79 -0.14 22.76
C GLN A 111 12.03 0.73 22.52
N PRO A 112 13.26 0.25 22.86
CA PRO A 112 14.48 1.04 22.68
C PRO A 112 14.70 1.51 21.23
N TYR A 113 14.20 0.73 20.27
CA TYR A 113 14.32 1.01 18.84
C TYR A 113 12.98 0.71 18.12
N HIS A 114 12.43 1.72 17.44
CA HIS A 114 11.20 1.56 16.65
C HIS A 114 11.50 0.93 15.28
N CYS A 115 11.47 -0.40 15.24
CA CYS A 115 11.99 -1.21 14.14
C CYS A 115 11.23 -1.22 12.82
N HIS A 116 10.09 -0.52 12.68
CA HIS A 116 9.49 -0.28 11.36
C HIS A 116 9.15 1.21 11.13
N HIS A 117 9.56 2.09 12.04
CA HIS A 117 9.58 3.53 11.79
C HIS A 117 10.84 3.84 10.95
N ASP A 118 10.66 4.59 9.86
CA ASP A 118 11.69 4.89 8.86
C ASP A 118 12.30 3.65 8.19
N LYS A 119 11.52 2.59 7.98
CA LYS A 119 11.99 1.36 7.28
C LYS A 119 12.56 1.64 5.88
N ASP A 120 12.09 2.71 5.25
CA ASP A 120 12.48 3.16 3.90
C ASP A 120 13.78 4.00 3.91
N GLN A 121 14.42 4.14 5.07
CA GLN A 121 15.70 4.81 5.30
C GLN A 121 16.66 3.92 6.11
N MET A 122 16.59 2.59 5.94
CA MET A 122 17.38 1.62 6.73
C MET A 122 18.90 1.85 6.67
N ASP A 123 19.41 2.41 5.58
CA ASP A 123 20.84 2.75 5.40
C ASP A 123 21.30 3.88 6.32
N SER A 124 20.38 4.74 6.77
CA SER A 124 20.64 5.83 7.73
C SER A 124 20.50 5.40 9.20
N TRP A 125 20.02 4.19 9.46
CA TRP A 125 19.85 3.72 10.83
C TRP A 125 21.22 3.48 11.49
N PRO A 126 21.43 3.92 12.74
CA PRO A 126 22.65 3.59 13.47
C PRO A 126 22.79 2.07 13.63
N HIS A 127 24.03 1.59 13.69
CA HIS A 127 24.37 0.16 13.71
C HIS A 127 23.57 -0.63 14.76
N GLU A 128 23.49 -0.07 15.97
CA GLU A 128 22.78 -0.64 17.12
C GLU A 128 21.27 -0.85 16.83
N LYS A 129 20.62 0.13 16.17
CA LYS A 129 19.20 0.02 15.74
C LYS A 129 19.06 -1.14 14.76
N ARG A 130 19.96 -1.28 13.78
CA ARG A 130 19.93 -2.36 12.78
C ARG A 130 20.11 -3.74 13.40
N GLU A 131 21.11 -3.92 14.27
CA GLU A 131 21.38 -5.21 14.91
C GLU A 131 20.23 -5.66 15.80
N TYR A 132 19.73 -4.78 16.67
CA TYR A 132 18.61 -5.06 17.56
C TYR A 132 17.33 -5.42 16.77
N CYS A 133 16.99 -4.60 15.76
CA CYS A 133 15.79 -4.81 14.96
C CYS A 133 15.86 -6.07 14.08
N CYS A 134 17.05 -6.43 13.60
CA CYS A 134 17.27 -7.68 12.90
C CYS A 134 17.07 -8.88 13.84
N GLY A 135 17.73 -8.88 15.00
CA GLY A 135 17.69 -9.99 15.96
C GLY A 135 16.30 -10.28 16.53
N HIS A 136 15.54 -9.24 16.89
CA HIS A 136 14.23 -9.41 17.55
C HIS A 136 13.03 -9.43 16.60
N PHE A 137 13.10 -8.74 15.46
CA PHE A 137 11.93 -8.52 14.59
C PHE A 137 12.17 -8.87 13.12
N GLN A 138 13.39 -9.28 12.74
CA GLN A 138 13.79 -9.56 11.35
C GLN A 138 13.57 -8.37 10.40
N VAL A 139 13.73 -7.13 10.90
CA VAL A 139 13.61 -5.89 10.11
C VAL A 139 14.91 -5.09 10.18
N GLY A 140 15.33 -4.53 9.05
CA GLY A 140 16.61 -3.78 8.97
C GLY A 140 17.85 -4.67 9.02
N CYS A 141 17.69 -6.00 8.92
CA CYS A 141 18.79 -6.89 8.56
C CYS A 141 19.39 -6.41 7.23
N ALA A 142 20.72 -6.22 7.19
CA ALA A 142 21.39 -6.09 5.92
C ALA A 142 21.05 -7.33 5.09
N ALA A 143 20.57 -7.14 3.86
CA ALA A 143 20.52 -8.26 2.93
C ALA A 143 21.96 -8.76 2.80
N THR A 144 22.20 -9.99 3.26
CA THR A 144 23.46 -10.67 2.95
C THR A 144 23.46 -10.80 1.44
N THR A 145 24.14 -9.87 0.76
CA THR A 145 24.66 -10.11 -0.57
C THR A 145 25.50 -11.36 -0.41
N LEU A 146 24.93 -12.50 -0.78
CA LEU A 146 25.71 -13.67 -1.15
C LEU A 146 26.51 -13.21 -2.36
N SER A 147 27.67 -12.59 -2.10
CA SER A 147 28.65 -12.25 -3.10
C SER A 147 28.91 -13.54 -3.87
N PRO A 148 28.54 -13.63 -5.15
CA PRO A 148 28.73 -14.84 -5.91
C PRO A 148 30.21 -14.89 -6.33
N LEU A 149 31.06 -15.31 -5.38
CA LEU A 149 32.50 -15.58 -5.49
C LEU A 149 33.42 -14.35 -5.63
N GLY A 150 34.50 -14.31 -4.83
CA GLY A 150 35.58 -13.30 -4.87
C GLY A 150 35.22 -11.94 -4.24
N CYS A 151 36.16 -11.07 -3.84
CA CYS A 151 37.63 -11.16 -3.79
C CYS A 151 38.21 -9.95 -3.00
N ASP A 152 39.40 -9.92 -2.41
CA ASP A 152 40.37 -10.94 -1.93
C ASP A 152 41.30 -10.27 -0.87
N ALA A 153 41.88 -11.01 0.08
CA ALA A 153 43.05 -10.59 0.89
C ALA A 153 43.87 -11.80 1.41
#